data_AF-A0A8T9BGT8-F1
#
_entry.id   AF-A0A8T9BGT8-F1
#
_cell.length_a   1.000
_cell.length_b   1.000
_cell.length_c   1.000
_cell.angle_alpha   90.00
_cell.angle_beta   90.00
_cell.angle_gamma   90.00
#
_symmetry.space_group_name_H-M   'P 1'
#
loop_
_entity.id
_entity.type
_entity.pdbx_description
1 polymer ?
#
loop_
_entity_poly.entity_id
_entity_poly.type
_entity_poly.pdbx_seq_one_letter_code
_entity_poly.pdbx_strand_id
1 'polypeptide(L)'
;MAPSALELEQNVLLQNSKARQTANLYDAVAGRVSSAGFIPKRLVFSSTRDTPSSSTAPVPPEAVLFRRKNAPTRFAEDDIYFASDRRPGIKLPESDLLKALHCYVSDFYSRNTTDGGADDWKSLDDTALIALGILMEEAAGLSMTGDLVFVEGEQISDSFLTGLKAQQTSSRTPKPIRKLKGRASKKRRLLEPSVNSDID
;
A
#
# COMPACT_ATOMS: atom_id res chain seq x y z
N MET A 1 -16.64 46.16 -27.85
CA MET A 1 -16.92 44.93 -28.63
C MET A 1 -17.80 44.06 -27.75
N ALA A 2 -19.10 43.96 -28.04
CA ALA A 2 -20.03 43.19 -27.20
C ALA A 2 -19.93 41.69 -27.53
N PRO A 3 -20.08 40.78 -26.55
CA PRO A 3 -20.12 39.34 -26.81
C PRO A 3 -21.31 39.01 -27.72
N SER A 4 -21.12 38.07 -28.64
CA SER A 4 -22.13 37.72 -29.62
C SER A 4 -23.24 36.86 -29.00
N ALA A 5 -24.47 36.98 -29.51
CA ALA A 5 -25.62 36.24 -28.96
C ALA A 5 -25.43 34.71 -28.96
N LEU A 6 -24.59 34.19 -29.88
CA LEU A 6 -24.28 32.77 -30.00
C LEU A 6 -23.36 32.26 -28.86
N GLU A 7 -22.47 33.10 -28.33
CA GLU A 7 -21.62 32.75 -27.18
C GLU A 7 -22.42 32.71 -25.87
N LEU A 8 -23.50 33.48 -25.76
CA LEU A 8 -24.41 33.45 -24.61
C LEU A 8 -25.25 32.18 -24.60
N GLU A 9 -25.85 31.80 -25.74
CA GLU A 9 -26.58 30.52 -25.90
C GLU A 9 -25.71 29.31 -25.54
N GLN A 10 -24.46 29.25 -26.04
CA GLN A 10 -23.54 28.15 -25.75
C GLN A 10 -23.17 28.07 -24.26
N ASN A 11 -22.94 29.22 -23.60
CA ASN A 11 -22.68 29.24 -22.16
C ASN A 11 -23.90 28.85 -21.31
N VAL A 12 -25.12 29.21 -21.73
CA VAL A 12 -26.35 28.79 -21.05
C VAL A 12 -26.57 27.28 -21.21
N LEU A 13 -26.31 26.71 -22.40
CA LEU A 13 -26.41 25.27 -22.62
C LEU A 13 -25.43 24.46 -21.75
N LEU A 14 -24.17 24.93 -21.64
CA LEU A 14 -23.14 24.35 -20.76
C LEU A 14 -23.43 24.53 -19.26
N GLN A 15 -24.27 25.50 -18.88
CA GLN A 15 -24.75 25.65 -17.50
C GLN A 15 -25.93 24.70 -17.21
N ASN A 16 -26.81 24.46 -18.20
CA ASN A 16 -27.96 23.56 -18.06
C ASN A 16 -27.59 22.06 -18.03
N SER A 17 -26.46 21.65 -18.60
CA SER A 17 -25.99 20.25 -18.52
C SER A 17 -25.53 19.82 -17.12
N LYS A 18 -25.44 20.75 -16.15
CA LYS A 18 -25.30 20.47 -14.71
C LYS A 18 -26.60 19.97 -14.06
N ALA A 19 -27.54 19.48 -14.84
CA ALA A 19 -28.80 18.90 -14.40
C ALA A 19 -28.57 17.70 -13.45
N ARG A 20 -28.56 18.00 -12.14
CA ARG A 20 -28.65 17.02 -11.03
C ARG A 20 -27.74 15.80 -11.19
N GLN A 21 -26.43 16.02 -11.37
CA GLN A 21 -25.46 14.94 -11.19
C GLN A 21 -25.64 14.34 -9.78
N THR A 22 -26.05 13.08 -9.71
CA THR A 22 -26.18 12.36 -8.45
C THR A 22 -24.80 11.92 -8.00
N ALA A 23 -24.39 12.35 -6.81
CA ALA A 23 -23.11 11.97 -6.21
C ALA A 23 -22.90 10.45 -6.21
N ASN A 24 -21.77 9.99 -6.75
CA ASN A 24 -21.41 8.58 -6.72
C ASN A 24 -20.58 8.24 -5.46
N LEU A 25 -20.35 6.95 -5.23
CA LEU A 25 -19.44 6.45 -4.19
C LEU A 25 -18.05 7.10 -4.33
N TYR A 26 -17.50 7.14 -5.55
CA TYR A 26 -16.20 7.75 -5.82
C TYR A 26 -16.11 9.23 -5.44
N ASP A 27 -17.19 9.99 -5.60
CA ASP A 27 -17.22 11.40 -5.17
C ASP A 27 -17.23 11.54 -3.64
N ALA A 28 -17.84 10.59 -2.93
CA ALA A 28 -17.83 10.52 -1.47
C ALA A 28 -16.45 10.12 -0.94
N VAL A 29 -15.83 9.09 -1.52
CA VAL A 29 -14.45 8.67 -1.22
C VAL A 29 -13.45 9.80 -1.48
N ALA A 30 -13.64 10.57 -2.56
CA ALA A 30 -12.83 11.76 -2.86
C ALA A 30 -13.16 12.98 -1.97
N GLY A 31 -14.02 12.86 -0.95
CA GLY A 31 -14.38 13.93 -0.03
C GLY A 31 -15.14 15.11 -0.68
N ARG A 32 -15.75 14.91 -1.85
CA ARG A 32 -16.41 15.97 -2.63
C ARG A 32 -17.89 16.16 -2.28
N VAL A 33 -18.45 15.31 -1.41
CA VAL A 33 -19.89 15.18 -1.18
C VAL A 33 -20.20 15.26 0.30
N SER A 34 -21.16 16.11 0.67
CA SER A 34 -21.74 16.20 2.00
C SER A 34 -23.18 15.69 2.02
N SER A 35 -23.83 15.79 3.18
CA SER A 35 -25.20 15.31 3.40
C SER A 35 -26.25 16.02 2.53
N ALA A 36 -25.90 17.18 1.97
CA ALA A 36 -26.73 18.04 1.14
C ALA A 36 -26.37 18.02 -0.36
N GLY A 37 -25.36 17.25 -0.78
CA GLY A 37 -24.89 17.17 -2.17
C GLY A 37 -23.40 17.48 -2.30
N PHE A 38 -22.96 17.98 -3.46
CA PHE A 38 -21.56 18.36 -3.66
C PHE A 38 -21.14 19.52 -2.75
N ILE A 39 -19.95 19.40 -2.14
CA ILE A 39 -19.36 20.43 -1.28
C ILE A 39 -18.91 21.60 -2.17
N PRO A 40 -19.44 22.83 -1.97
CA PRO A 40 -19.05 23.96 -2.79
C PRO A 40 -17.66 24.47 -2.39
N LYS A 41 -16.79 24.68 -3.38
CA LYS A 41 -15.43 25.25 -3.17
C LYS A 41 -15.44 26.64 -2.50
N ARG A 42 -16.54 27.38 -2.65
CA ARG A 42 -16.78 28.67 -1.99
C ARG A 42 -18.06 28.56 -1.18
N LEU A 43 -17.97 28.83 0.12
CA LEU A 43 -19.13 28.82 1.00
C LEU A 43 -20.09 29.95 0.62
N VAL A 44 -21.36 29.60 0.44
CA VAL A 44 -22.44 30.55 0.18
C VAL A 44 -23.18 30.76 1.50
N PHE A 45 -23.03 31.96 2.05
CA PHE A 45 -23.77 32.44 3.21
C PHE A 45 -24.97 33.24 2.72
N SER A 46 -26.14 33.05 3.33
CA SER A 46 -27.29 33.92 3.08
C SER A 46 -27.06 35.26 3.78
N SER A 47 -27.48 36.37 3.17
CA SER A 47 -27.35 37.73 3.75
C SER A 47 -28.02 37.92 5.12
N THR A 48 -28.80 36.95 5.59
CA THR A 48 -29.60 36.98 6.83
C THR A 48 -29.17 35.94 7.87
N ARG A 49 -28.10 35.16 7.63
CA ARG A 49 -27.68 34.09 8.56
C ARG A 49 -26.19 33.76 8.44
N ASP A 50 -25.51 33.69 9.59
CA ASP A 50 -24.05 33.48 9.69
C ASP A 50 -23.60 32.02 9.52
N THR A 51 -24.53 31.06 9.52
CA THR A 51 -24.22 29.64 9.26
C THR A 51 -24.43 29.30 7.78
N PRO A 52 -23.52 28.55 7.12
CA PRO A 52 -23.68 28.19 5.72
C PRO A 52 -24.91 27.30 5.49
N SER A 53 -25.59 27.48 4.36
CA SER A 53 -26.83 26.76 4.04
C SER A 53 -26.63 25.28 3.62
N SER A 54 -25.38 24.83 3.51
CA SER A 54 -25.02 23.45 3.16
C SER A 54 -23.96 22.94 4.12
N SER A 55 -24.03 21.64 4.45
CA SER A 55 -22.97 20.98 5.20
C SER A 55 -21.67 20.98 4.39
N THR A 56 -20.57 21.37 5.03
CA THR A 56 -19.22 21.27 4.49
C THR A 56 -18.52 19.97 4.86
N ALA A 57 -19.05 19.23 5.84
CA ALA A 57 -18.49 17.97 6.28
C ALA A 57 -18.69 16.90 5.20
N PRO A 58 -17.61 16.21 4.75
CA PRO A 58 -17.74 15.10 3.83
C PRO A 58 -18.54 13.96 4.47
N VAL A 59 -19.43 13.36 3.70
CA VAL A 59 -20.20 12.17 4.12
C VAL A 59 -19.37 10.93 3.86
N PRO A 60 -19.29 10.00 4.82
CA PRO A 60 -18.50 8.80 4.65
C PRO A 60 -19.12 7.88 3.58
N PRO A 61 -18.31 7.10 2.86
CA PRO A 61 -18.73 6.37 1.65
C PRO A 61 -19.89 5.40 1.89
N GLU A 62 -19.92 4.70 3.02
CA GLU A 62 -20.99 3.78 3.40
C GLU A 62 -22.32 4.51 3.56
N ALA A 63 -22.34 5.73 4.10
CA ALA A 63 -23.55 6.52 4.21
C ALA A 63 -24.09 6.97 2.83
N VAL A 64 -23.24 7.09 1.80
CA VAL A 64 -23.70 7.34 0.41
C VAL A 64 -24.26 6.07 -0.24
N LEU A 65 -23.73 4.89 0.07
CA LEU A 65 -24.30 3.60 -0.37
C LEU A 65 -25.67 3.36 0.25
N PHE A 66 -25.76 3.43 1.59
CA PHE A 66 -26.98 3.07 2.33
C PHE A 66 -28.08 4.14 2.29
N ARG A 67 -27.80 5.36 1.77
CA ARG A 67 -28.82 6.37 1.45
C ARG A 67 -29.54 6.15 0.12
N ARG A 68 -29.08 5.22 -0.73
CA ARG A 68 -29.69 4.98 -2.05
C ARG A 68 -31.07 4.32 -1.93
N LYS A 69 -31.96 4.62 -2.86
CA LYS A 69 -33.24 3.92 -3.00
C LYS A 69 -32.96 2.42 -3.21
N ASN A 70 -33.63 1.57 -2.44
CA ASN A 70 -33.43 0.12 -2.39
C ASN A 70 -32.06 -0.34 -1.81
N ALA A 71 -31.39 0.47 -0.99
CA ALA A 71 -30.27 -0.01 -0.20
C ALA A 71 -30.71 -1.13 0.78
N PRO A 72 -29.89 -2.18 1.00
CA PRO A 72 -30.16 -3.19 2.02
C PRO A 72 -30.27 -2.59 3.43
N THR A 73 -31.11 -3.18 4.27
CA THR A 73 -31.19 -2.83 5.70
C THR A 73 -29.87 -3.17 6.38
N ARG A 74 -29.25 -2.18 7.04
CA ARG A 74 -27.96 -2.33 7.72
C ARG A 74 -28.18 -2.70 9.19
N PHE A 75 -27.69 -3.85 9.59
CA PHE A 75 -27.56 -4.29 10.99
C PHE A 75 -26.09 -4.15 11.40
N ALA A 76 -25.78 -3.88 12.66
CA ALA A 76 -24.39 -3.71 13.11
C ALA A 76 -23.64 -5.06 13.07
N GLU A 77 -24.39 -6.13 13.36
CA GLU A 77 -23.99 -7.52 13.52
C GLU A 77 -23.62 -8.17 12.18
N ASP A 78 -24.32 -7.80 11.09
CA ASP A 78 -24.21 -8.38 9.74
C ASP A 78 -23.88 -7.34 8.65
N ASP A 79 -23.24 -6.21 9.02
CA ASP A 79 -22.94 -5.14 8.05
C ASP A 79 -22.02 -5.61 6.91
N ILE A 80 -22.55 -5.55 5.69
CA ILE A 80 -21.87 -5.98 4.46
C ILE A 80 -20.60 -5.14 4.20
N TYR A 81 -20.58 -3.88 4.63
CA TYR A 81 -19.47 -2.97 4.33
C TYR A 81 -18.17 -3.33 5.10
N PHE A 82 -18.28 -3.72 6.36
CA PHE A 82 -17.15 -4.17 7.20
C PHE A 82 -17.09 -5.70 7.34
N ALA A 83 -17.38 -6.43 6.26
CA ALA A 83 -17.36 -7.90 6.25
C ALA A 83 -15.95 -8.49 6.43
N SER A 84 -14.89 -7.73 6.15
CA SER A 84 -13.48 -8.07 6.44
C SER A 84 -13.26 -8.39 7.91
N ASP A 85 -13.76 -7.52 8.79
CA ASP A 85 -13.43 -7.49 10.21
C ASP A 85 -14.04 -8.69 10.94
N ARG A 86 -15.12 -9.24 10.38
CA ARG A 86 -15.81 -10.46 10.83
C ARG A 86 -15.18 -11.76 10.33
N ARG A 87 -14.24 -11.73 9.37
CA ARG A 87 -13.74 -12.93 8.67
C ARG A 87 -12.29 -13.26 9.05
N PRO A 88 -12.06 -13.91 10.21
CA PRO A 88 -10.71 -14.25 10.66
C PRO A 88 -9.99 -15.13 9.62
N GLY A 89 -8.72 -14.81 9.38
CA GLY A 89 -7.85 -15.55 8.45
C GLY A 89 -7.74 -14.96 7.04
N ILE A 90 -8.58 -13.98 6.66
CA ILE A 90 -8.39 -13.22 5.41
C ILE A 90 -7.91 -11.81 5.76
N LYS A 91 -6.59 -11.61 5.75
CA LYS A 91 -5.99 -10.28 5.85
C LYS A 91 -5.98 -9.63 4.46
N LEU A 92 -6.60 -8.45 4.33
CA LEU A 92 -6.46 -7.63 3.13
C LEU A 92 -5.11 -6.89 3.16
N PRO A 93 -4.50 -6.60 1.99
CA PRO A 93 -3.31 -5.77 1.92
C PRO A 93 -3.54 -4.38 2.53
N GLU A 94 -2.46 -3.77 3.02
CA GLU A 94 -2.49 -2.42 3.56
C GLU A 94 -2.97 -1.39 2.50
N SER A 95 -3.80 -0.45 2.93
CA SER A 95 -4.51 0.48 2.04
C SER A 95 -3.60 1.53 1.38
N ASP A 96 -2.57 2.03 2.07
CA ASP A 96 -1.61 2.98 1.52
C ASP A 96 -0.65 2.28 0.54
N LEU A 97 -0.30 1.00 0.77
CA LEU A 97 0.37 0.15 -0.21
C LEU A 97 -0.45 0.04 -1.51
N LEU A 98 -1.76 -0.29 -1.42
CA LEU A 98 -2.62 -0.36 -2.61
C LEU A 98 -2.74 1.00 -3.33
N LYS A 99 -2.84 2.11 -2.58
CA LYS A 99 -2.85 3.48 -3.16
C LYS A 99 -1.53 3.81 -3.86
N ALA A 100 -0.39 3.51 -3.24
CA ALA A 100 0.94 3.75 -3.80
C ALA A 100 1.17 2.93 -5.07
N LEU A 101 0.77 1.66 -5.05
CA LEU A 101 0.84 0.73 -6.18
C LEU A 101 -0.04 1.19 -7.35
N HIS A 102 -1.32 1.51 -7.09
CA HIS A 102 -2.23 2.05 -8.12
C HIS A 102 -1.70 3.37 -8.71
N CYS A 103 -1.18 4.27 -7.87
CA CYS A 103 -0.58 5.53 -8.29
C CYS A 103 0.63 5.28 -9.20
N TYR A 104 1.58 4.43 -8.77
CA TYR A 104 2.75 4.05 -9.56
C TYR A 104 2.38 3.45 -10.92
N VAL A 105 1.42 2.53 -10.96
CA VAL A 105 0.99 1.87 -12.20
C VAL A 105 0.26 2.86 -13.13
N SER A 106 -0.54 3.79 -12.58
CA SER A 106 -1.17 4.88 -13.35
C SER A 106 -0.11 5.80 -13.98
N ASP A 107 0.90 6.20 -13.20
CA ASP A 107 2.03 6.99 -13.67
C ASP A 107 2.88 6.23 -14.71
N PHE A 108 3.00 4.91 -14.58
CA PHE A 108 3.69 4.06 -15.55
C PHE A 108 2.94 4.00 -16.88
N TYR A 109 1.64 3.68 -16.89
CA TYR A 109 0.86 3.59 -18.13
C TYR A 109 0.74 4.95 -18.82
N SER A 110 0.53 6.04 -18.08
CA SER A 110 0.44 7.39 -18.67
C SER A 110 1.70 7.87 -19.39
N ARG A 111 2.87 7.28 -19.09
CA ARG A 111 4.17 7.64 -19.69
C ARG A 111 4.65 6.66 -20.77
N ASN A 112 4.27 5.38 -20.69
CA ASN A 112 4.79 4.33 -21.57
C ASN A 112 3.85 3.93 -22.72
N THR A 113 2.62 4.45 -22.74
CA THR A 113 1.63 4.19 -23.79
C THR A 113 1.45 5.41 -24.70
N THR A 114 1.08 5.21 -25.96
CA THR A 114 0.90 6.30 -26.94
C THR A 114 -0.36 7.13 -26.73
N ASP A 115 -1.33 6.58 -26.01
CA ASP A 115 -2.67 7.09 -25.71
C ASP A 115 -2.78 7.62 -24.26
N GLY A 116 -1.74 7.45 -23.44
CA GLY A 116 -1.72 7.90 -22.04
C GLY A 116 -2.48 6.98 -21.08
N GLY A 117 -2.67 5.71 -21.43
CA GLY A 117 -3.35 4.68 -20.62
C GLY A 117 -4.87 4.66 -20.80
N ALA A 118 -5.38 5.28 -21.87
CA ALA A 118 -6.79 5.41 -22.19
C ALA A 118 -7.42 4.10 -22.71
N ASP A 119 -6.63 3.18 -23.25
CA ASP A 119 -7.06 1.81 -23.58
C ASP A 119 -6.71 0.78 -22.46
N ASP A 120 -5.62 1.01 -21.71
CA ASP A 120 -5.09 0.10 -20.69
C ASP A 120 -5.76 0.21 -19.29
N TRP A 121 -6.72 1.11 -19.09
CA TRP A 121 -7.41 1.33 -17.80
C TRP A 121 -8.10 0.11 -17.17
N LYS A 122 -8.33 -0.96 -17.94
CA LYS A 122 -8.88 -2.24 -17.44
C LYS A 122 -7.81 -3.22 -16.94
N SER A 123 -6.53 -2.98 -17.24
CA SER A 123 -5.44 -3.91 -16.94
C SER A 123 -5.15 -4.05 -15.45
N LEU A 124 -5.52 -3.04 -14.65
CA LEU A 124 -5.39 -3.02 -13.20
C LEU A 124 -6.75 -2.70 -12.54
N ASP A 125 -7.71 -3.62 -12.69
CA ASP A 125 -8.99 -3.52 -11.97
C ASP A 125 -8.84 -3.74 -10.46
N ASP A 126 -9.93 -3.51 -9.69
CA ASP A 126 -9.94 -3.68 -8.23
C ASP A 126 -9.44 -5.07 -7.79
N THR A 127 -9.68 -6.12 -8.59
CA THR A 127 -9.27 -7.50 -8.26
C THR A 127 -7.80 -7.74 -8.55
N ALA A 128 -7.29 -7.23 -9.68
CA ALA A 128 -5.89 -7.27 -10.04
C ALA A 128 -5.03 -6.45 -9.05
N LEU A 129 -5.53 -5.28 -8.62
CA LEU A 129 -4.87 -4.44 -7.62
C LEU A 129 -4.76 -5.15 -6.26
N ILE A 130 -5.82 -5.80 -5.79
CA ILE A 130 -5.79 -6.59 -4.55
C ILE A 130 -4.82 -7.78 -4.68
N ALA A 131 -4.89 -8.53 -5.79
CA ALA A 131 -4.01 -9.67 -6.03
C ALA A 131 -2.53 -9.25 -6.05
N LEU A 132 -2.21 -8.13 -6.72
CA LEU A 132 -0.85 -7.57 -6.76
C LEU A 132 -0.40 -7.08 -5.38
N GLY A 133 -1.30 -6.48 -4.59
CA GLY A 133 -1.01 -6.10 -3.20
C GLY A 133 -0.66 -7.30 -2.31
N ILE A 134 -1.39 -8.42 -2.43
CA ILE A 134 -1.08 -9.67 -1.70
C ILE A 134 0.31 -10.18 -2.11
N LEU A 135 0.62 -10.23 -3.42
CA LEU A 135 1.93 -10.66 -3.91
C LEU A 135 3.07 -9.78 -3.38
N MET A 136 2.85 -8.46 -3.26
CA MET A 136 3.85 -7.54 -2.71
C MET A 136 4.05 -7.70 -1.19
N GLU A 137 2.99 -7.92 -0.40
CA GLU A 137 3.13 -8.19 1.04
C GLU A 137 3.87 -9.52 1.31
N GLU A 138 3.52 -10.58 0.59
CA GLU A 138 4.19 -11.88 0.71
C GLU A 138 5.66 -11.82 0.26
N ALA A 139 5.95 -11.14 -0.87
CA ALA A 139 7.32 -10.93 -1.33
C ALA A 139 8.17 -10.11 -0.33
N ALA A 140 7.57 -9.10 0.33
CA ALA A 140 8.23 -8.36 1.39
C ALA A 140 8.50 -9.22 2.62
N GLY A 141 7.55 -10.07 3.05
CA GLY A 141 7.72 -11.00 4.17
C GLY A 141 8.84 -12.03 3.95
N LEU A 142 8.92 -12.59 2.73
CA LEU A 142 10.01 -13.47 2.32
C LEU A 142 11.37 -12.73 2.33
N SER A 143 11.42 -11.50 1.82
CA SER A 143 12.62 -10.65 1.84
C SER A 143 13.10 -10.33 3.27
N MET A 144 12.19 -10.09 4.21
CA MET A 144 12.53 -9.93 5.63
C MET A 144 13.09 -11.21 6.27
N THR A 145 12.81 -12.38 5.69
CA THR A 145 13.35 -13.69 6.12
C THR A 145 14.77 -13.94 5.56
N GLY A 146 15.22 -13.11 4.60
CA GLY A 146 16.54 -13.18 3.98
C GLY A 146 16.54 -13.72 2.54
N ASP A 147 15.38 -14.07 1.99
CA ASP A 147 15.26 -14.60 0.62
C ASP A 147 15.16 -13.48 -0.41
N LEU A 148 15.96 -13.56 -1.48
CA LEU A 148 15.97 -12.56 -2.55
C LEU A 148 14.88 -12.84 -3.60
N VAL A 149 13.66 -12.37 -3.35
CA VAL A 149 12.47 -12.68 -4.19
C VAL A 149 12.55 -12.10 -5.62
N PHE A 150 13.21 -10.96 -5.81
CA PHE A 150 13.28 -10.24 -7.10
C PHE A 150 14.70 -10.18 -7.68
N VAL A 151 15.58 -11.12 -7.33
CA VAL A 151 16.95 -11.18 -7.85
C VAL A 151 17.13 -12.47 -8.63
N GLU A 152 17.52 -12.35 -9.91
CA GLU A 152 17.96 -13.50 -10.69
C GLU A 152 19.25 -14.07 -10.10
N GLY A 153 19.32 -15.38 -9.90
CA GLY A 153 20.53 -16.04 -9.43
C GLY A 153 21.67 -15.84 -10.44
N GLU A 154 22.82 -15.35 -9.96
CA GLU A 154 24.00 -15.16 -10.80
C GLU A 154 24.37 -16.48 -11.49
N GLN A 155 24.36 -16.49 -12.83
CA GLN A 155 24.83 -17.64 -13.58
C GLN A 155 26.35 -17.73 -13.48
N ILE A 156 26.83 -18.44 -12.47
CA ILE A 156 28.23 -18.81 -12.30
C ILE A 156 28.65 -19.62 -13.54
N SER A 157 29.31 -18.95 -14.47
CA SER A 157 29.89 -19.62 -15.65
C SER A 157 30.78 -20.78 -15.21
N ASP A 158 30.55 -21.98 -15.75
CA ASP A 158 31.24 -23.21 -15.36
C ASP A 158 32.77 -23.10 -15.38
N SER A 159 33.31 -22.17 -16.19
CA SER A 159 34.71 -21.72 -16.20
C SER A 159 35.32 -21.48 -14.81
N PHE A 160 34.54 -21.02 -13.83
CA PHE A 160 35.03 -20.81 -12.46
C PHE A 160 35.11 -22.13 -11.65
N LEU A 161 34.22 -23.08 -11.92
CA LEU A 161 34.19 -24.40 -11.28
C LEU A 161 35.27 -25.34 -11.82
N THR A 162 35.67 -25.18 -13.09
CA THR A 162 36.79 -25.94 -13.69
C THR A 162 38.14 -25.58 -13.05
N GLY A 163 38.33 -24.32 -12.65
CA GLY A 163 39.56 -23.86 -11.98
C GLY A 163 39.75 -24.42 -10.57
N LEU A 164 38.67 -24.57 -9.80
CA LEU A 164 38.72 -25.05 -8.42
C LEU A 164 38.93 -26.56 -8.31
N LYS A 165 38.42 -27.37 -9.27
CA LYS A 165 38.66 -28.82 -9.29
C LYS A 165 40.11 -29.20 -9.61
N ALA A 166 40.85 -28.36 -10.33
CA ALA A 166 42.22 -28.63 -10.75
C ALA A 166 43.26 -28.65 -9.59
N GLN A 167 42.95 -28.07 -8.43
CA GLN A 167 43.88 -28.03 -7.28
C GLN A 167 43.76 -29.22 -6.31
N GLN A 168 42.74 -30.08 -6.44
CA GLN A 168 42.53 -31.20 -5.50
C GLN A 168 43.26 -32.50 -5.87
N THR A 169 43.90 -32.58 -7.05
CA THR A 169 44.56 -33.80 -7.53
C THR A 169 46.09 -33.71 -7.59
N SER A 170 46.74 -33.13 -6.58
CA SER A 170 48.19 -33.39 -6.38
C SER A 170 48.65 -33.39 -4.91
N SER A 171 49.08 -34.58 -4.47
CA SER A 171 49.87 -34.84 -3.26
C SER A 171 49.26 -34.54 -1.88
N ARG A 172 49.04 -35.59 -1.09
CA ARG A 172 49.97 -35.95 0.00
C ARG A 172 49.58 -37.23 0.73
N THR A 173 50.57 -38.06 0.98
CA THR A 173 50.50 -39.26 1.83
C THR A 173 50.08 -38.91 3.27
N PRO A 174 49.31 -39.78 3.96
CA PRO A 174 48.93 -39.54 5.35
C PRO A 174 50.16 -39.61 6.27
N LYS A 175 50.52 -38.49 6.90
CA LYS A 175 51.50 -38.46 7.99
C LYS A 175 50.80 -38.79 9.32
N PRO A 176 51.43 -39.58 10.22
CA PRO A 176 50.77 -40.04 11.44
C PRO A 176 50.51 -38.92 12.45
N ILE A 177 49.35 -38.99 13.10
CA ILE A 177 48.90 -38.06 14.14
C ILE A 177 49.80 -38.19 15.38
N ARG A 178 50.59 -37.15 15.68
CA ARG A 178 51.32 -37.05 16.96
C ARG A 178 50.31 -36.71 18.06
N LYS A 179 50.01 -37.67 18.95
CA LYS A 179 49.14 -37.45 20.11
C LYS A 179 49.68 -36.32 20.97
N LEU A 180 48.95 -35.21 21.08
CA LEU A 180 49.29 -34.14 22.00
C LEU A 180 48.98 -34.61 23.44
N LYS A 181 50.03 -34.79 24.24
CA LYS A 181 49.93 -35.30 25.62
C LYS A 181 49.24 -34.25 26.48
N GLY A 182 48.10 -34.60 27.08
CA GLY A 182 47.28 -33.67 27.85
C GLY A 182 48.04 -33.01 29.01
N ARG A 183 47.73 -31.74 29.26
CA ARG A 183 48.10 -31.02 30.49
C ARG A 183 46.83 -30.61 31.24
N ALA A 184 46.89 -30.73 32.56
CA ALA A 184 45.71 -30.84 33.41
C ALA A 184 44.95 -29.51 33.57
N SER A 185 43.61 -29.61 33.57
CA SER A 185 42.71 -28.54 33.97
C SER A 185 42.89 -28.22 35.47
N LYS A 186 43.45 -27.07 35.81
CA LYS A 186 43.54 -26.64 37.21
C LYS A 186 42.33 -25.77 37.57
N LYS A 187 41.57 -26.22 38.58
CA LYS A 187 40.29 -25.63 38.98
C LYS A 187 40.47 -24.23 39.62
N ARG A 188 39.55 -23.35 39.23
CA ARG A 188 38.94 -22.22 39.96
C ARG A 188 39.42 -22.00 41.41
N ARG A 189 39.75 -20.76 41.75
CA ARG A 189 39.49 -20.20 43.09
C ARG A 189 38.85 -18.82 42.91
N LEU A 190 37.68 -18.64 43.52
CA LEU A 190 36.96 -17.36 43.57
C LEU A 190 37.54 -16.52 44.71
N LEU A 191 37.67 -15.21 44.49
CA LEU A 191 37.78 -14.20 45.55
C LEU A 191 37.03 -12.95 45.10
N GLU A 192 35.89 -12.74 45.76
CA GLU A 192 35.13 -11.50 45.93
C GLU A 192 34.73 -11.48 47.42
N PRO A 193 34.43 -10.34 48.06
CA PRO A 193 34.78 -8.96 47.71
C PRO A 193 35.57 -8.27 48.85
N SER A 194 36.01 -7.03 48.65
CA SER A 194 36.33 -6.12 49.77
C SER A 194 35.68 -4.76 49.53
N VAL A 195 34.60 -4.50 50.27
CA VAL A 195 33.99 -3.17 50.37
C VAL A 195 34.92 -2.29 51.20
N ASN A 196 35.42 -1.19 50.62
CA ASN A 196 35.98 -0.10 51.40
C ASN A 196 34.86 0.92 51.66
N SER A 197 34.29 0.87 52.86
CA SER A 197 33.70 2.04 53.51
C SER A 197 34.82 2.90 54.12
N ASP A 198 34.48 4.13 54.51
CA ASP A 198 35.29 5.03 55.37
C ASP A 198 36.54 5.58 54.63
N ILE A 199 36.82 6.88 54.46
CA ILE A 199 36.82 8.06 55.35
C ILE A 199 36.94 9.30 54.44
N ASP A 200 36.32 10.47 54.67
CA ASP A 200 35.29 10.89 55.63
C ASP A 200 34.13 11.56 54.85
#